data_AF-A0A0M2R8B5-F1
#
_entry.id   AF-A0A0M2R8B5-F1
#
_cell.length_a   1.000
_cell.length_b   1.000
_cell.length_c   1.000
_cell.angle_alpha   90.00
_cell.angle_beta   90.00
_cell.angle_gamma   90.00
#
_symmetry.space_group_name_H-M   'P 1'
#
loop_
_entity.id
_entity.type
_entity.pdbx_description
1 polymer ?
#
loop_
_entity_poly.entity_id
_entity_poly.type
_entity_poly.pdbx_seq_one_letter_code
_entity_poly.pdbx_strand_id
1 'polypeptide(L)'
;MIVMSFLAVPLRTHADSGTTNDISKEEYCREFKRIAFSNEEELLSRWDTTKLRVFLDGESKDVIYAKELFNKFSELSGIEIIYTRQKINIGLVFWDNSYRYALVTGEKLLKTWLPTKLDLFEYLKENAKEGNKDLVLQYSFNKSKKMILSIGIFDVPIAPDPSTITQENKDLITRAVITSLFPSLGNEPSIKFSGEVEEIFSPLTNAKHQPLAQIWYGENVHAGRSKNSFGC
;
A
#
# COMPACT_ATOMS: atom_id res chain seq x y z
N MET A 1 21.77 27.89 27.25
CA MET A 1 22.30 26.54 26.95
C MET A 1 21.10 25.64 26.74
N ILE A 2 20.73 25.37 25.49
CA ILE A 2 19.54 24.57 25.15
C ILE A 2 20.03 23.13 25.00
N VAL A 3 19.59 22.26 25.90
CA VAL A 3 19.83 20.82 25.83
C VAL A 3 18.82 20.24 24.84
N MET A 4 19.27 19.87 23.65
CA MET A 4 18.49 19.05 22.73
C MET A 4 18.68 17.59 23.11
N SER A 5 17.65 16.99 23.70
CA SER A 5 17.55 15.55 23.90
C SER A 5 16.96 14.92 22.65
N PHE A 6 17.78 14.18 21.90
CA PHE A 6 17.30 13.28 20.85
C PHE A 6 16.78 12.01 21.52
N LEU A 7 15.45 11.82 21.52
CA LEU A 7 14.84 10.54 21.83
C LEU A 7 15.05 9.62 20.61
N ALA A 8 16.15 8.87 20.62
CA ALA A 8 16.27 7.68 19.79
C ALA A 8 15.28 6.65 20.34
N VAL A 9 14.21 6.36 19.59
CA VAL A 9 13.31 5.25 19.90
C VAL A 9 14.10 3.95 19.70
N PRO A 10 14.35 3.14 20.74
CA PRO A 10 14.97 1.85 20.54
C PRO A 10 13.94 0.92 19.90
N LEU A 11 14.29 0.35 18.75
CA LEU A 11 13.69 -0.89 18.25
C LEU A 11 13.91 -1.94 19.35
N ARG A 12 12.93 -2.13 20.23
CA ARG A 12 13.00 -3.20 21.24
C ARG A 12 12.81 -4.52 20.53
N THR A 13 13.91 -5.27 20.54
CA THR A 13 14.04 -6.69 20.29
C THR A 13 13.04 -7.48 21.14
N HIS A 14 12.14 -8.20 20.48
CA HIS A 14 11.53 -9.40 21.07
C HIS A 14 12.45 -10.57 20.74
N ALA A 15 13.38 -10.84 21.65
CA ALA A 15 14.10 -12.11 21.69
C ALA A 15 13.28 -13.08 22.55
N ASP A 16 12.72 -14.12 21.94
CA ASP A 16 12.90 -15.48 22.47
C ASP A 16 12.53 -16.58 21.46
N SER A 17 13.39 -17.60 21.45
CA SER A 17 13.34 -18.90 20.76
C SER A 17 13.82 -18.99 19.29
N GLY A 18 15.02 -19.54 19.13
CA GLY A 18 15.35 -20.49 18.05
C GLY A 18 15.72 -19.90 16.68
N THR A 19 17.03 -19.83 16.42
CA THR A 19 17.62 -19.58 15.08
C THR A 19 17.08 -18.35 14.35
N THR A 20 17.26 -17.16 14.92
CA THR A 20 17.07 -15.91 14.18
C THR A 20 18.42 -15.45 13.65
N ASN A 21 18.65 -15.59 12.33
CA ASN A 21 19.53 -14.67 11.63
C ASN A 21 18.98 -13.28 11.90
N ASP A 22 19.60 -12.52 12.79
CA ASP A 22 19.16 -11.17 13.13
C ASP A 22 19.48 -10.30 11.90
N ILE A 23 18.45 -10.05 11.07
CA ILE A 23 18.58 -9.32 9.81
C ILE A 23 19.11 -7.92 10.13
N SER A 24 20.25 -7.56 9.54
CA SER A 24 20.92 -6.31 9.89
C SER A 24 20.17 -5.08 9.37
N LYS A 25 20.39 -3.93 10.01
CA LYS A 25 19.82 -2.65 9.57
C LYS A 25 20.24 -2.31 8.14
N GLU A 26 21.47 -2.66 7.77
CA GLU A 26 22.03 -2.47 6.43
C GLU A 26 21.29 -3.31 5.40
N GLU A 27 20.90 -4.54 5.74
CA GLU A 27 20.09 -5.38 4.87
C GLU A 27 18.69 -4.82 4.65
N TYR A 28 18.01 -4.37 5.70
CA TYR A 28 16.73 -3.69 5.56
C TYR A 28 16.84 -2.42 4.71
N CYS A 29 17.91 -1.65 4.88
CA CYS A 29 18.16 -0.46 4.07
C CYS A 29 18.34 -0.79 2.59
N ARG A 30 19.13 -1.83 2.30
CA ARG A 30 19.39 -2.33 0.95
C ARG A 30 18.08 -2.75 0.30
N GLU A 31 17.30 -3.60 0.97
CA GLU A 31 16.05 -4.11 0.42
C GLU A 31 15.03 -2.99 0.24
N PHE A 32 14.88 -2.08 1.21
CA PHE A 32 14.04 -0.90 1.08
C PHE A 32 14.42 -0.08 -0.17
N LYS A 33 15.70 0.25 -0.34
CA LYS A 33 16.17 1.03 -1.50
C LYS A 33 15.91 0.31 -2.82
N ARG A 34 15.94 -1.03 -2.82
CA ARG A 34 15.68 -1.83 -4.02
C ARG A 34 14.20 -1.83 -4.41
N ILE A 35 13.29 -1.92 -3.44
CA ILE A 35 11.85 -1.97 -3.72
C ILE A 35 11.22 -0.58 -3.89
N ALA A 36 11.76 0.45 -3.23
CA ALA A 36 11.20 1.80 -3.24
C ALA A 36 11.67 2.65 -4.43
N PHE A 37 12.75 2.22 -5.11
CA PHE A 37 13.35 2.94 -6.23
C PHE A 37 13.73 1.97 -7.33
N SER A 38 13.08 2.09 -8.49
CA SER A 38 13.36 1.26 -9.68
C SER A 38 14.68 1.66 -10.36
N ASN A 39 15.10 2.91 -10.17
CA ASN A 39 16.37 3.45 -10.68
C ASN A 39 16.90 4.58 -9.78
N GLU A 40 18.10 5.08 -10.07
CA GLU A 40 18.79 6.10 -9.27
C GLU A 40 18.15 7.50 -9.33
N GLU A 41 17.40 7.79 -10.39
CA GLU A 41 16.76 9.10 -10.63
C GLU A 41 15.36 9.18 -10.03
N GLU A 42 14.79 8.03 -9.64
CA GLU A 42 13.46 7.97 -9.06
C GLU A 42 13.42 8.65 -7.68
N LEU A 43 12.31 9.32 -7.42
CA LEU A 43 12.04 9.98 -6.16
C LEU A 43 11.00 9.17 -5.40
N LEU A 44 11.17 9.06 -4.09
CA LEU A 44 10.30 8.26 -3.23
C LEU A 44 8.85 8.73 -3.33
N SER A 45 7.96 7.83 -3.74
CA SER A 45 6.52 8.04 -3.69
C SER A 45 5.95 7.46 -2.40
N ARG A 46 5.18 8.26 -1.65
CA ARG A 46 4.51 7.81 -0.42
C ARG A 46 3.34 8.71 -0.05
N TRP A 47 2.55 8.22 0.90
CA TRP A 47 1.59 9.04 1.64
C TRP A 47 2.33 9.93 2.65
N ASP A 48 2.19 11.23 2.49
CA ASP A 48 2.81 12.25 3.35
C ASP A 48 1.70 12.99 4.13
N THR A 49 1.04 12.24 5.00
CA THR A 49 -0.13 12.64 5.79
C THR A 49 -0.17 11.83 7.08
N THR A 50 -0.79 12.38 8.11
CA THR A 50 -1.05 11.68 9.39
C THR A 50 -2.36 10.90 9.38
N LYS A 51 -3.24 11.16 8.39
CA LYS A 51 -4.53 10.51 8.22
C LYS A 51 -4.72 10.08 6.78
N LEU A 52 -5.14 8.83 6.56
CA LEU A 52 -5.57 8.32 5.27
C LEU A 52 -7.06 8.03 5.28
N ARG A 53 -7.78 8.63 4.34
CA ARG A 53 -9.21 8.40 4.16
C ARG A 53 -9.42 7.26 3.18
N VAL A 54 -10.07 6.19 3.64
CA VAL A 54 -10.20 4.95 2.88
C VAL A 54 -11.67 4.65 2.58
N PHE A 55 -11.98 4.29 1.34
CA PHE A 55 -13.25 3.71 0.94
C PHE A 55 -13.02 2.25 0.55
N LEU A 56 -13.87 1.37 1.09
CA LEU A 56 -13.89 -0.06 0.75
C LEU A 56 -15.31 -0.44 0.36
N ASP A 57 -15.43 -1.21 -0.71
CA ASP A 57 -16.68 -1.79 -1.20
C ASP A 57 -16.46 -3.22 -1.66
N GLY A 58 -17.48 -4.08 -1.49
CA GLY A 58 -17.42 -5.51 -1.78
C GLY A 58 -18.16 -6.34 -0.74
N GLU A 59 -17.98 -7.66 -0.81
CA GLU A 59 -18.56 -8.58 0.17
C GLU A 59 -18.02 -8.33 1.58
N SER A 60 -18.87 -8.57 2.60
CA SER A 60 -18.56 -8.18 3.99
C SER A 60 -17.25 -8.77 4.50
N LYS A 61 -16.97 -10.04 4.18
CA LYS A 61 -15.72 -10.74 4.56
C LYS A 61 -14.47 -10.14 3.92
N ASP A 62 -14.56 -9.73 2.66
CA ASP A 62 -13.45 -9.18 1.90
C ASP A 62 -13.11 -7.78 2.42
N VAL A 63 -14.14 -6.99 2.70
CA VAL A 63 -14.01 -5.68 3.36
C VAL A 63 -13.43 -5.82 4.77
N ILE A 64 -13.87 -6.80 5.58
CA ILE A 64 -13.32 -7.05 6.92
C ILE A 64 -11.83 -7.37 6.83
N TYR A 65 -11.44 -8.29 5.94
CA TYR A 65 -10.05 -8.67 5.78
C TYR A 65 -9.17 -7.50 5.31
N ALA A 66 -9.64 -6.69 4.35
CA ALA A 66 -8.94 -5.47 3.95
C ALA A 66 -8.74 -4.50 5.13
N LYS A 67 -9.76 -4.34 6.00
CA LYS A 67 -9.65 -3.50 7.19
C LYS A 67 -8.60 -4.00 8.18
N GLU A 68 -8.46 -5.32 8.35
CA GLU A 68 -7.41 -5.90 9.19
C GLU A 68 -6.01 -5.50 8.69
N LEU A 69 -5.78 -5.55 7.38
CA LEU A 69 -4.52 -5.13 6.76
C LEU A 69 -4.25 -3.63 6.93
N PHE A 70 -5.28 -2.78 6.74
CA PHE A 70 -5.16 -1.34 6.99
C PHE A 70 -4.89 -1.00 8.46
N ASN A 71 -5.51 -1.73 9.39
CA ASN A 71 -5.24 -1.58 10.82
C ASN A 71 -3.78 -1.96 11.11
N LYS A 72 -3.29 -3.05 10.52
CA LYS A 72 -1.89 -3.44 10.68
C LYS A 72 -0.94 -2.39 10.14
N PHE A 73 -1.25 -1.80 8.99
CA PHE A 73 -0.49 -0.68 8.45
C PHE A 73 -0.52 0.53 9.40
N SER A 74 -1.67 0.86 9.99
CA SER A 74 -1.82 1.96 10.95
C SER A 74 -0.89 1.78 12.16
N GLU A 75 -0.83 0.56 12.72
CA GLU A 75 0.08 0.21 13.80
C GLU A 75 1.56 0.39 13.42
N LEU A 76 1.94 -0.03 12.21
CA LEU A 76 3.32 0.01 11.75
C LEU A 76 3.78 1.42 11.38
N SER A 77 2.89 2.22 10.78
CA SER A 77 3.23 3.54 10.21
C SER A 77 2.92 4.72 11.13
N GLY A 78 2.04 4.54 12.12
CA GLY A 78 1.47 5.63 12.92
C GLY A 78 0.46 6.49 12.15
N ILE A 79 0.11 6.15 10.90
CA ILE A 79 -0.89 6.87 10.11
C ILE A 79 -2.28 6.38 10.50
N GLU A 80 -3.17 7.30 10.87
CA GLU A 80 -4.55 7.00 11.21
C GLU A 80 -5.38 6.66 9.96
N ILE A 81 -6.13 5.55 10.00
CA ILE A 81 -7.05 5.15 8.92
C ILE A 81 -8.47 5.59 9.23
N ILE A 82 -9.08 6.35 8.33
CA ILE A 82 -10.44 6.86 8.45
C ILE A 82 -11.31 6.29 7.33
N TYR A 83 -12.24 5.40 7.65
CA TYR A 83 -13.17 4.87 6.67
C TYR A 83 -14.26 5.90 6.33
N THR A 84 -14.35 6.30 5.07
CA THR A 84 -15.29 7.33 4.63
C THR A 84 -15.59 7.24 3.13
N ARG A 85 -16.72 7.84 2.72
CA ARG A 85 -17.12 7.99 1.32
C ARG A 85 -16.76 9.36 0.74
N GLN A 86 -16.24 10.27 1.56
CA GLN A 86 -15.98 11.67 1.18
C GLN A 86 -14.49 12.01 1.30
N LYS A 87 -13.96 12.68 0.27
CA LYS A 87 -12.57 13.18 0.23
C LYS A 87 -11.55 12.07 0.50
N ILE A 88 -11.70 10.93 -0.18
CA ILE A 88 -10.86 9.77 0.09
C ILE A 88 -9.47 9.92 -0.54
N ASN A 89 -8.51 9.21 0.03
CA ASN A 89 -7.17 9.02 -0.51
C ASN A 89 -7.03 7.64 -1.18
N ILE A 90 -7.67 6.61 -0.62
CA ILE A 90 -7.58 5.25 -1.14
C ILE A 90 -8.99 4.68 -1.31
N GLY A 91 -9.35 4.24 -2.51
CA GLY A 91 -10.59 3.53 -2.78
C GLY A 91 -10.32 2.14 -3.31
N LEU A 92 -10.76 1.09 -2.62
CA LEU A 92 -10.65 -0.30 -3.09
C LEU A 92 -12.03 -0.93 -3.21
N VAL A 93 -12.24 -1.65 -4.31
CA VAL A 93 -13.51 -2.25 -4.66
C VAL A 93 -13.27 -3.71 -5.04
N PHE A 94 -13.94 -4.63 -4.36
CA PHE A 94 -13.78 -6.08 -4.49
C PHE A 94 -15.11 -6.69 -4.95
N TRP A 95 -15.21 -7.02 -6.24
CA TRP A 95 -16.44 -7.60 -6.82
C TRP A 95 -16.09 -8.65 -7.86
N ASP A 96 -17.03 -9.51 -8.23
CA ASP A 96 -16.87 -10.60 -9.19
C ASP A 96 -16.91 -10.18 -10.66
N ASN A 97 -17.21 -8.90 -10.92
CA ASN A 97 -17.18 -8.28 -12.24
C ASN A 97 -16.69 -6.83 -12.14
N SER A 98 -15.37 -6.71 -12.04
CA SER A 98 -14.58 -5.49 -11.92
C SER A 98 -14.86 -4.52 -13.07
N TYR A 99 -15.02 -5.02 -14.30
CA TYR A 99 -15.34 -4.22 -15.48
C TYR A 99 -16.66 -3.47 -15.32
N ARG A 100 -17.74 -4.17 -14.95
CA ARG A 100 -19.07 -3.56 -14.73
C ARG A 100 -19.04 -2.56 -13.58
N TYR A 101 -18.36 -2.91 -12.49
CA TYR A 101 -18.24 -2.03 -11.33
C TYR A 101 -17.34 -0.82 -11.61
N ALA A 102 -16.30 -0.94 -12.43
CA ALA A 102 -15.44 0.17 -12.79
C ALA A 102 -16.18 1.31 -13.48
N LEU A 103 -17.07 0.97 -14.42
CA LEU A 103 -17.91 1.96 -15.09
C LEU A 103 -18.89 2.64 -14.12
N VAL A 104 -19.57 1.87 -13.27
CA VAL A 104 -20.60 2.39 -12.35
C VAL A 104 -19.99 3.17 -11.18
N THR A 105 -18.94 2.63 -10.56
CA THR A 105 -18.23 3.24 -9.44
C THR A 105 -17.46 4.47 -9.90
N GLY A 106 -16.82 4.42 -11.07
CA GLY A 106 -16.15 5.56 -11.67
C GLY A 106 -17.11 6.74 -11.88
N GLU A 107 -18.30 6.47 -12.42
CA GLU A 107 -19.33 7.49 -12.61
C GLU A 107 -19.86 8.07 -11.27
N LYS A 108 -20.13 7.20 -10.28
CA LYS A 108 -20.77 7.62 -9.01
C LYS A 108 -19.81 8.30 -8.04
N LEU A 109 -18.60 7.76 -7.86
CA LEU A 109 -17.66 8.24 -6.84
C LEU A 109 -16.75 9.35 -7.38
N LEU A 110 -16.27 9.23 -8.61
CA LEU A 110 -15.17 10.07 -9.10
C LEU A 110 -15.62 11.39 -9.71
N LYS A 111 -16.84 11.43 -10.28
CA LYS A 111 -17.50 12.67 -10.73
C LYS A 111 -17.54 13.74 -9.65
N THR A 112 -17.62 13.34 -8.38
CA THR A 112 -17.70 14.29 -7.25
C THR A 112 -16.34 14.75 -6.74
N TRP A 113 -15.23 14.11 -7.15
CA TRP A 113 -13.89 14.36 -6.61
C TRP A 113 -13.01 15.18 -7.54
N LEU A 114 -13.22 15.09 -8.85
CA LEU A 114 -12.56 15.95 -9.82
C LEU A 114 -13.65 16.75 -10.56
N PRO A 115 -13.71 18.09 -10.39
CA PRO A 115 -14.74 18.91 -11.03
C PRO A 115 -14.67 18.83 -12.56
N THR A 116 -13.51 18.50 -13.11
CA THR A 116 -13.31 18.13 -14.51
C THR A 116 -13.49 16.62 -14.67
N LYS A 117 -14.62 16.26 -15.27
CA LYS A 117 -15.11 14.91 -15.59
C LYS A 117 -14.17 14.05 -16.46
N LEU A 118 -13.04 14.59 -16.94
CA LEU A 118 -12.38 14.14 -18.17
C LEU A 118 -11.25 13.12 -17.99
N ASP A 119 -10.43 13.18 -16.94
CA ASP A 119 -9.19 12.37 -16.97
C ASP A 119 -9.34 11.02 -16.26
N LEU A 120 -9.94 10.98 -15.07
CA LEU A 120 -9.97 9.76 -14.24
C LEU A 120 -11.05 8.76 -14.69
N PHE A 121 -12.21 9.27 -15.11
CA PHE A 121 -13.29 8.45 -15.65
C PHE A 121 -12.92 7.88 -17.02
N GLU A 122 -12.41 8.71 -17.94
CA GLU A 122 -11.97 8.21 -19.24
C GLU A 122 -10.79 7.26 -19.09
N TYR A 123 -9.83 7.52 -18.18
CA TYR A 123 -8.77 6.55 -17.86
C TYR A 123 -9.36 5.20 -17.40
N LEU A 124 -10.28 5.18 -16.42
CA LEU A 124 -10.84 3.92 -15.94
C LEU A 124 -11.66 3.22 -17.03
N LYS A 125 -12.37 3.96 -17.86
CA LYS A 125 -13.14 3.42 -18.99
C LYS A 125 -12.26 2.86 -20.10
N GLU A 126 -11.13 3.50 -20.41
CA GLU A 126 -10.15 3.00 -21.38
C GLU A 126 -9.42 1.74 -20.88
N ASN A 127 -9.17 1.67 -19.57
CA ASN A 127 -8.43 0.57 -18.96
C ASN A 127 -9.33 -0.58 -18.48
N ALA A 128 -10.62 -0.33 -18.24
CA ALA A 128 -11.60 -1.38 -18.00
C ALA A 128 -11.85 -2.13 -19.31
N LYS A 129 -11.26 -3.31 -19.48
CA LYS A 129 -11.58 -4.27 -20.55
C LYS A 129 -12.11 -5.54 -19.91
N GLU A 130 -13.07 -6.18 -20.57
CA GLU A 130 -13.59 -7.48 -20.14
C GLU A 130 -12.43 -8.48 -20.02
N GLY A 131 -12.32 -9.14 -18.86
CA GLY A 131 -11.21 -10.04 -18.54
C GLY A 131 -10.01 -9.40 -17.81
N ASN A 132 -9.98 -8.07 -17.60
CA ASN A 132 -8.98 -7.46 -16.73
C ASN A 132 -9.35 -7.72 -15.26
N LYS A 133 -8.53 -8.52 -14.57
CA LYS A 133 -8.75 -8.88 -13.17
C LYS A 133 -8.56 -7.70 -12.21
N ASP A 134 -7.68 -6.78 -12.54
CA ASP A 134 -7.28 -5.68 -11.66
C ASP A 134 -7.23 -4.38 -12.44
N LEU A 135 -7.76 -3.31 -11.86
CA LEU A 135 -7.63 -1.94 -12.36
C LEU A 135 -7.13 -1.05 -11.24
N VAL A 136 -5.87 -0.63 -11.31
CA VAL A 136 -5.27 0.23 -10.29
C VAL A 136 -4.81 1.54 -10.92
N LEU A 137 -5.23 2.64 -10.31
CA LEU A 137 -4.93 3.99 -10.73
C LEU A 137 -4.34 4.76 -9.55
N GLN A 138 -3.12 5.26 -9.75
CA GLN A 138 -2.39 6.00 -8.73
C GLN A 138 -2.06 7.39 -9.25
N TYR A 139 -2.42 8.40 -8.46
CA TYR A 139 -2.16 9.80 -8.78
C TYR A 139 -1.30 10.45 -7.69
N SER A 140 -0.24 11.12 -8.14
CA SER A 140 0.71 11.83 -7.28
C SER A 140 1.00 13.22 -7.85
N PHE A 141 1.47 14.14 -7.00
CA PHE A 141 2.01 15.40 -7.48
C PHE A 141 3.33 15.16 -8.21
N ASN A 142 3.37 15.42 -9.53
CA ASN A 142 4.56 15.17 -10.36
C ASN A 142 5.88 15.69 -9.78
N LYS A 143 5.85 16.87 -9.13
CA LYS A 143 7.06 17.51 -8.57
C LYS A 143 7.50 16.96 -7.20
N SER A 144 6.56 16.62 -6.31
CA SER A 144 6.87 16.20 -4.94
C SER A 144 6.74 14.69 -4.71
N LYS A 145 6.22 13.95 -5.70
CA LYS A 145 5.84 12.53 -5.60
C LYS A 145 4.94 12.19 -4.40
N LYS A 146 4.31 13.21 -3.80
CA LYS A 146 3.33 13.03 -2.75
C LYS A 146 2.09 12.40 -3.36
N MET A 147 1.69 11.26 -2.82
CA MET A 147 0.46 10.59 -3.23
C MET A 147 -0.76 11.41 -2.87
N ILE A 148 -1.71 11.44 -3.80
CA ILE A 148 -2.98 12.14 -3.67
C ILE A 148 -4.11 11.13 -3.58
N LEU A 149 -4.11 10.17 -4.50
CA LEU A 149 -5.21 9.23 -4.72
C LEU A 149 -4.69 7.88 -5.22
N SER A 150 -5.21 6.80 -4.68
CA SER A 150 -5.09 5.44 -5.21
C SER A 150 -6.48 4.84 -5.32
N ILE A 151 -6.88 4.40 -6.50
CA ILE A 151 -8.14 3.71 -6.72
C ILE A 151 -7.84 2.35 -7.34
N GLY A 152 -8.34 1.30 -6.72
CA GLY A 152 -8.20 -0.08 -7.18
C GLY A 152 -9.56 -0.76 -7.29
N ILE A 153 -9.79 -1.49 -8.37
CA ILE A 153 -10.99 -2.33 -8.57
C ILE A 153 -10.51 -3.72 -8.96
N PHE A 154 -10.93 -4.73 -8.22
CA PHE A 154 -10.36 -6.07 -8.29
C PHE A 154 -11.48 -7.12 -8.44
N ASP A 155 -11.26 -8.04 -9.36
CA ASP A 155 -12.08 -9.22 -9.56
C ASP A 155 -11.80 -10.22 -8.45
N VAL A 156 -12.75 -10.33 -7.53
CA VAL A 156 -12.71 -11.24 -6.40
C VAL A 156 -13.80 -12.28 -6.60
N PRO A 157 -13.44 -13.56 -6.83
CA PRO A 157 -14.42 -14.63 -6.99
C PRO A 157 -15.39 -14.72 -5.81
N ILE A 158 -16.67 -14.89 -6.10
CA ILE A 158 -17.69 -15.15 -5.08
C ILE A 158 -17.38 -16.53 -4.47
N ALA A 159 -17.01 -16.55 -3.20
CA ALA A 159 -16.81 -17.83 -2.53
C ALA A 159 -18.16 -18.56 -2.39
N PRO A 160 -18.18 -19.90 -2.48
CA PRO A 160 -19.41 -20.70 -2.35
C PRO A 160 -20.16 -20.45 -1.03
N ASP A 161 -19.43 -20.15 0.04
CA ASP A 161 -19.97 -19.76 1.33
C ASP A 161 -19.70 -18.26 1.57
N PRO A 162 -20.74 -17.44 1.74
CA PRO A 162 -20.61 -16.00 1.93
C PRO A 162 -19.89 -15.65 3.25
N SER A 163 -19.77 -16.58 4.20
CA SER A 163 -19.09 -16.37 5.48
C SER A 163 -17.58 -16.62 5.46
N THR A 164 -17.06 -17.33 4.45
CA THR A 164 -15.64 -17.70 4.38
C THR A 164 -14.93 -17.01 3.23
N ILE A 165 -13.74 -16.49 3.51
CA ILE A 165 -12.84 -15.91 2.51
C ILE A 165 -11.87 -16.98 2.02
N THR A 166 -11.75 -17.13 0.69
CA THR A 166 -10.80 -18.08 0.09
C THR A 166 -9.37 -17.56 0.20
N GLN A 167 -8.38 -18.44 0.08
CA GLN A 167 -6.97 -18.00 0.06
C GLN A 167 -6.67 -17.11 -1.16
N GLU A 168 -7.23 -17.43 -2.32
CA GLU A 168 -7.12 -16.61 -3.53
C GLU A 168 -7.62 -15.18 -3.28
N ASN A 169 -8.78 -15.01 -2.65
CA ASN A 169 -9.32 -13.69 -2.31
C ASN A 169 -8.40 -12.96 -1.32
N LYS A 170 -7.86 -13.66 -0.31
CA LYS A 170 -6.90 -13.06 0.63
C LYS A 170 -5.65 -12.54 -0.10
N ASP A 171 -5.10 -13.32 -1.01
CA ASP A 171 -3.89 -12.93 -1.74
C ASP A 171 -4.15 -11.70 -2.64
N LEU A 172 -5.30 -11.68 -3.34
CA LEU A 172 -5.73 -10.55 -4.16
C LEU A 172 -5.94 -9.28 -3.34
N ILE A 173 -6.66 -9.38 -2.22
CA ILE A 173 -6.93 -8.24 -1.33
C ILE A 173 -5.63 -7.75 -0.68
N THR A 174 -4.74 -8.67 -0.29
CA THR A 174 -3.42 -8.32 0.26
C THR A 174 -2.60 -7.53 -0.74
N ARG A 175 -2.54 -8.00 -2.00
CA ARG A 175 -1.87 -7.28 -3.09
C ARG A 175 -2.49 -5.90 -3.30
N ALA A 176 -3.81 -5.81 -3.40
CA ALA A 176 -4.54 -4.54 -3.59
C ALA A 176 -4.23 -3.50 -2.51
N VAL A 177 -4.22 -3.94 -1.24
CA VAL A 177 -3.91 -3.08 -0.09
C VAL A 177 -2.44 -2.65 -0.11
N ILE A 178 -1.51 -3.59 -0.33
CA ILE A 178 -0.07 -3.27 -0.41
C ILE A 178 0.22 -2.29 -1.54
N THR A 179 -0.24 -2.55 -2.76
CA THR A 179 -0.03 -1.65 -3.90
C THR A 179 -0.55 -0.24 -3.61
N SER A 180 -1.69 -0.12 -2.93
CA SER A 180 -2.27 1.19 -2.58
C SER A 180 -1.54 1.92 -1.45
N LEU A 181 -0.97 1.17 -0.50
CA LEU A 181 -0.23 1.71 0.63
C LEU A 181 1.23 1.99 0.31
N PHE A 182 1.82 1.31 -0.67
CA PHE A 182 3.22 1.44 -1.06
C PHE A 182 3.28 1.72 -2.57
N PRO A 183 3.19 3.01 -2.96
CA PRO A 183 3.15 3.41 -4.36
C PRO A 183 4.51 3.23 -5.03
N SER A 184 4.51 3.15 -6.37
CA SER A 184 5.71 2.85 -7.19
C SER A 184 6.32 1.46 -6.95
N LEU A 185 5.66 0.59 -6.19
CA LEU A 185 6.01 -0.83 -6.19
C LEU A 185 5.80 -1.39 -7.61
N GLY A 186 6.82 -2.06 -8.13
CA GLY A 186 6.71 -2.82 -9.37
C GLY A 186 5.68 -3.95 -9.26
N ASN A 187 5.45 -4.65 -10.38
CA ASN A 187 4.61 -5.85 -10.37
C ASN A 187 5.32 -6.93 -9.55
N GLU A 188 4.74 -7.31 -8.40
CA GLU A 188 5.25 -8.34 -7.48
C GLU A 188 6.67 -8.07 -6.96
N PRO A 189 6.85 -7.02 -6.12
CA PRO A 189 8.15 -6.71 -5.54
C PRO A 189 8.57 -7.85 -4.63
N SER A 190 9.77 -8.40 -4.83
CA SER A 190 10.37 -9.42 -3.99
C SER A 190 11.24 -8.81 -2.88
N ILE A 191 11.63 -9.58 -1.87
CA ILE A 191 12.60 -9.27 -0.81
C ILE A 191 13.55 -10.45 -0.66
N LYS A 192 14.85 -10.18 -0.49
CA LYS A 192 15.85 -11.23 -0.24
C LYS A 192 16.85 -10.82 0.83
N PHE A 193 16.74 -11.45 2.00
CA PHE A 193 17.74 -11.34 3.07
C PHE A 193 18.84 -12.39 2.91
N SER A 194 20.00 -12.13 3.49
CA SER A 194 21.15 -13.03 3.36
C SER A 194 20.86 -14.40 3.98
N GLY A 195 21.11 -15.46 3.21
CA GLY A 195 20.86 -16.83 3.64
C GLY A 195 19.38 -17.23 3.61
N GLU A 196 18.49 -16.40 3.06
CA GLU A 196 17.06 -16.69 2.94
C GLU A 196 16.62 -16.87 1.48
N VAL A 197 15.48 -17.52 1.31
CA VAL A 197 14.79 -17.61 0.01
C VAL A 197 14.18 -16.25 -0.30
N GLU A 198 14.14 -15.89 -1.58
CA GLU A 198 13.47 -14.67 -2.03
C GLU A 198 11.95 -14.82 -1.91
N GLU A 199 11.31 -13.85 -1.26
CA GLU A 199 9.88 -13.88 -0.94
C GLU A 199 9.18 -12.63 -1.48
N ILE A 200 7.88 -12.71 -1.76
CA ILE A 200 7.10 -11.54 -2.16
C ILE A 200 7.01 -10.57 -0.98
N PHE A 201 7.22 -9.28 -1.26
CA PHE A 201 7.11 -8.21 -0.28
C PHE A 201 5.69 -8.16 0.30
N SER A 202 5.62 -8.53 1.58
CA SER A 202 4.35 -8.78 2.28
C SER A 202 4.38 -8.16 3.68
N PRO A 203 4.62 -6.84 3.82
CA PRO A 203 4.90 -6.21 5.11
C PRO A 203 3.75 -6.28 6.12
N LEU A 204 2.52 -6.55 5.66
CA LEU A 204 1.34 -6.61 6.51
C LEU A 204 1.05 -8.02 7.05
N THR A 205 1.65 -9.05 6.46
CA THR A 205 1.39 -10.47 6.80
C THR A 205 2.67 -11.24 7.14
N ASN A 206 3.84 -10.75 6.72
CA ASN A 206 5.14 -11.32 7.04
C ASN A 206 5.89 -10.43 8.04
N ALA A 207 6.12 -10.95 9.25
CA ALA A 207 6.81 -10.23 10.33
C ALA A 207 8.21 -9.76 9.95
N LYS A 208 8.96 -10.52 9.12
CA LYS A 208 10.28 -10.12 8.64
C LYS A 208 10.23 -8.91 7.71
N HIS A 209 9.10 -8.66 7.05
CA HIS A 209 8.94 -7.51 6.14
C HIS A 209 8.38 -6.27 6.85
N GLN A 210 7.84 -6.39 8.06
CA GLN A 210 7.28 -5.26 8.82
C GLN A 210 8.24 -4.08 9.01
N PRO A 211 9.55 -4.30 9.32
CA PRO A 211 10.49 -3.19 9.46
C PRO A 211 10.64 -2.34 8.19
N LEU A 212 10.46 -2.92 7.01
CA LEU A 212 10.52 -2.17 5.74
C LEU A 212 9.37 -1.16 5.63
N ALA A 213 8.16 -1.49 6.12
CA ALA A 213 7.05 -0.55 6.17
C ALA A 213 7.33 0.60 7.15
N GLN A 214 7.95 0.31 8.28
CA GLN A 214 8.36 1.31 9.28
C GLN A 214 9.44 2.24 8.72
N ILE A 215 10.40 1.72 7.94
CA ILE A 215 11.38 2.54 7.22
C ILE A 215 10.68 3.42 6.19
N TRP A 216 9.76 2.85 5.41
CA TRP A 216 9.04 3.58 4.36
C TRP A 216 8.25 4.75 4.93
N TYR A 217 7.59 4.55 6.08
CA TYR A 217 6.66 5.50 6.70
C TYR A 217 7.21 6.26 7.90
N GLY A 218 8.46 6.05 8.29
CA GLY A 218 9.10 6.69 9.44
C GLY A 218 9.10 8.22 9.35
N GLU A 219 9.18 8.86 10.53
CA GLU A 219 9.02 10.31 10.71
C GLU A 219 10.01 11.16 9.90
N ASN A 220 11.24 10.65 9.69
CA ASN A 220 12.31 11.35 8.98
C ASN A 220 12.31 11.07 7.47
N VAL A 221 11.27 10.42 6.95
CA VAL A 221 11.16 10.06 5.54
C VAL A 221 10.00 10.84 4.93
N HIS A 222 10.23 11.46 3.77
CA HIS A 222 9.25 12.29 3.08
C HIS A 222 9.18 11.92 1.60
N ALA A 223 8.03 12.19 0.98
CA ALA A 223 7.88 12.05 -0.46
C ALA A 223 8.85 12.98 -1.20
N GLY A 224 9.32 12.55 -2.37
CA GLY A 224 10.23 13.34 -3.21
C GLY A 224 11.71 13.20 -2.84
N ARG A 225 12.04 12.40 -1.81
CA ARG A 225 13.43 12.13 -1.42
C ARG A 225 14.10 11.22 -2.45
N SER A 226 15.34 11.52 -2.86
CA SER A 226 16.09 10.70 -3.81
C SER A 226 16.75 9.50 -3.12
N LYS A 227 16.99 8.42 -3.87
CA LYS A 227 17.65 7.20 -3.39
C LYS A 227 18.98 7.47 -2.67
N ASN A 228 19.79 8.37 -3.24
CA ASN A 228 21.13 8.73 -2.73
C ASN A 228 21.09 9.63 -1.48
N SER A 229 20.00 10.37 -1.28
CA SER A 229 19.80 11.17 -0.07
C SER A 229 19.21 10.37 1.10
N PHE A 230 18.87 9.09 0.87
CA PHE A 230 18.30 8.21 1.87
C PHE A 230 19.43 7.56 2.69
N GLY A 231 19.64 8.08 3.90
CA GLY A 231 20.48 7.45 4.90
C GLY A 231 19.62 6.53 5.77
N CYS A 232 19.89 5.22 5.69
CA CYS A 232 19.69 4.34 6.83
C CYS A 232 21.07 4.19 7.50
#